data_AF-A0A7C3UG10-F1
#
_entry.id   AF-A0A7C3UG10-F1
#
_cell.length_a   1.000
_cell.length_b   1.000
_cell.length_c   1.000
_cell.angle_alpha   90.00
_cell.angle_beta   90.00
_cell.angle_gamma   90.00
#
_symmetry.space_group_name_H-M   'P 1'
#
loop_
_entity.id
_entity.type
_entity.pdbx_description
1 polymer ?
#
loop_
_entity_poly.entity_id
_entity_poly.type
_entity_poly.pdbx_seq_one_letter_code
_entity_poly.pdbx_strand_id
1 'polypeptide(L)'
;TAARHEHARRLAALAQAPPRRGDRLWRLATAPRTGLPLLLLVAAAMFATLFVVGDLLARVLTAAWTAWISPAVGAGVTALLGDGTAGRVVLWGVDGGILATLAVGIPYILTFYLILAAVEDTGYMNAAAFLSDRLLHRLGLHGRAVIPLIAAAGCNVPAILGTRILRTRRERLIASTLVTLMPCSARTAVIVGGVAAVAGWQYALLVYGIVLAVVVLAGLALDRLLPGEAGPLVMEMFPFRRPVLRQVLRKTWWRFREFVWDAAPLILVGSTALGLLYETGWVWHLEPVLAPVVEGWLLLPGVAGLTLLFAVLRKELAIQLLLVFAAVQAGGAVHGIGEVMSGSQVVTYAVVNTIYVPCVATIAVLGRELGWRATAAISGGTVVTAILVGGVVARLLP
;
A
#
# COMPACT_ATOMS: atom_id res chain seq x y z
N THR A 1 3.97 27.34 -52.23
CA THR A 1 3.78 26.56 -50.99
C THR A 1 5.10 26.17 -50.34
N ALA A 2 6.09 25.65 -51.09
CA ALA A 2 7.43 25.31 -50.56
C ALA A 2 8.16 26.47 -49.87
N ALA A 3 8.21 27.66 -50.48
CA ALA A 3 8.88 28.84 -49.91
C ALA A 3 8.29 29.30 -48.56
N ARG A 4 6.97 29.12 -48.36
CA ARG A 4 6.31 29.42 -47.07
C ARG A 4 6.69 28.41 -45.99
N HIS A 5 6.80 27.13 -46.35
CA HIS A 5 7.27 26.10 -45.41
C HIS A 5 8.73 26.28 -45.04
N GLU A 6 9.57 26.70 -45.99
CA GLU A 6 10.97 26.99 -45.74
C GLU A 6 11.16 28.21 -44.84
N HIS A 7 10.36 29.27 -45.07
CA HIS A 7 10.35 30.46 -44.21
C HIS A 7 9.86 30.12 -42.79
N ALA A 8 8.82 29.30 -42.66
CA ALA A 8 8.33 28.81 -41.37
C ALA A 8 9.38 27.95 -40.64
N ARG A 9 10.12 27.09 -41.35
CA ARG A 9 11.24 26.31 -40.76
C ARG A 9 12.38 27.20 -40.29
N ARG A 10 12.72 28.25 -41.05
CA ARG A 10 13.72 29.25 -40.64
C ARG A 10 13.30 30.00 -39.37
N LEU A 11 12.06 30.46 -39.30
CA LEU A 11 11.52 31.12 -38.11
C LEU A 11 11.46 30.17 -36.91
N ALA A 12 11.09 28.91 -37.11
CA ALA A 12 11.11 27.89 -36.06
C ALA A 12 12.54 27.61 -35.57
N ALA A 13 13.52 27.55 -36.46
CA ALA A 13 14.93 27.36 -36.11
C ALA A 13 15.51 28.57 -35.35
N LEU A 14 15.12 29.79 -35.73
CA LEU A 14 15.52 31.02 -35.03
C LEU A 14 14.82 31.17 -33.67
N ALA A 15 13.60 30.63 -33.51
CA ALA A 15 12.84 30.64 -32.27
C ALA A 15 13.23 29.51 -31.30
N GLN A 16 14.02 28.52 -31.73
CA GLN A 16 14.48 27.44 -30.87
C GLN A 16 15.56 27.97 -29.92
N ALA A 17 15.16 28.21 -28.66
CA ALA A 17 16.08 28.50 -27.58
C ALA A 17 17.10 27.35 -27.41
N PRO A 18 18.35 27.64 -27.00
CA PRO A 18 19.35 26.61 -26.76
C PRO A 18 18.80 25.59 -25.75
N PRO A 19 19.10 24.30 -25.92
CA PRO A 19 18.53 23.25 -25.08
C PRO A 19 18.89 23.54 -23.62
N ARG A 20 17.87 23.85 -22.82
CA ARG A 20 18.04 24.13 -21.40
C ARG A 20 18.45 22.83 -20.71
N ARG A 21 19.08 22.91 -19.54
CA ARG A 21 19.41 21.70 -18.74
C ARG A 21 18.19 20.79 -18.54
N GLY A 22 16.99 21.38 -18.47
CA GLY A 22 15.72 20.66 -18.42
C GLY A 22 15.44 19.77 -19.65
N ASP A 23 15.89 20.14 -20.85
CA ASP A 23 15.63 19.40 -22.09
C ASP A 23 16.52 18.14 -22.22
N ARG A 24 17.69 18.13 -21.57
CA ARG A 24 18.52 16.93 -21.46
C ARG A 24 17.92 15.92 -20.47
N LEU A 25 17.53 16.40 -19.29
CA LEU A 25 16.84 15.58 -18.29
C LEU A 25 15.53 15.02 -18.83
N TRP A 26 14.80 15.84 -19.60
CA TRP A 26 13.56 15.41 -20.24
C TRP A 26 13.78 14.30 -21.26
N ARG A 27 14.77 14.44 -22.15
CA ARG A 27 15.12 13.36 -23.10
C ARG A 27 15.51 12.06 -22.41
N LEU A 28 16.25 12.15 -21.31
CA LEU A 28 16.61 10.98 -20.51
C LEU A 28 15.38 10.33 -19.87
N ALA A 29 14.43 11.12 -19.38
CA ALA A 29 13.24 10.63 -18.72
C ALA A 29 12.17 10.07 -19.68
N THR A 30 12.12 10.53 -20.93
CA THR A 30 11.10 10.11 -21.91
C THR A 30 11.57 9.06 -22.91
N ALA A 31 12.88 8.88 -23.11
CA ALA A 31 13.37 7.86 -24.04
C ALA A 31 13.10 6.44 -23.48
N PRO A 32 12.58 5.48 -24.28
CA PRO A 32 12.18 4.16 -23.76
C PRO A 32 13.29 3.40 -23.03
N ARG A 33 14.53 3.49 -23.53
CA ARG A 33 15.69 2.77 -22.96
C ARG A 33 16.21 3.38 -21.66
N THR A 34 16.10 4.69 -21.46
CA THR A 34 16.64 5.38 -20.28
C THR A 34 15.55 5.79 -19.29
N GLY A 35 14.35 6.11 -19.79
CA GLY A 35 13.20 6.53 -19.01
C GLY A 35 12.62 5.40 -18.17
N LEU A 36 12.55 4.16 -18.71
CA LEU A 36 12.00 3.01 -17.98
C LEU A 36 12.90 2.58 -16.81
N PRO A 37 14.23 2.43 -16.98
CA PRO A 37 15.09 2.17 -15.83
C PRO A 37 15.11 3.35 -14.86
N LEU A 38 15.01 4.60 -15.35
CA LEU A 38 14.89 5.76 -14.46
C LEU A 38 13.58 5.72 -13.65
N LEU A 39 12.46 5.30 -14.24
CA LEU A 39 11.17 5.12 -13.54
C LEU A 39 11.30 4.09 -12.43
N LEU A 40 11.87 2.92 -12.74
CA LEU A 40 12.10 1.87 -11.77
C LEU A 40 13.07 2.32 -10.68
N LEU A 41 14.13 3.06 -11.04
CA LEU A 41 15.10 3.61 -10.09
C LEU A 41 14.46 4.63 -9.15
N VAL A 42 13.66 5.56 -9.68
CA VAL A 42 12.95 6.56 -8.87
C VAL A 42 11.96 5.86 -7.94
N ALA A 43 11.16 4.92 -8.44
CA ALA A 43 10.25 4.14 -7.61
C ALA A 43 11.00 3.37 -6.50
N ALA A 44 12.08 2.67 -6.85
CA ALA A 44 12.92 1.95 -5.89
C ALA A 44 13.55 2.88 -4.85
N ALA A 45 14.03 4.07 -5.26
CA ALA A 45 14.58 5.07 -4.36
C ALA A 45 13.50 5.63 -3.42
N MET A 46 12.28 5.89 -3.92
CA MET A 46 11.14 6.30 -3.09
C MET A 46 10.83 5.24 -2.03
N PHE A 47 10.79 3.97 -2.42
CA PHE A 47 10.57 2.84 -1.51
C PHE A 47 11.69 2.66 -0.49
N ALA A 48 12.95 2.66 -0.93
CA ALA A 48 14.10 2.51 -0.04
C ALA A 48 14.14 3.64 1.00
N THR A 49 13.93 4.89 0.56
CA THR A 49 13.88 6.04 1.46
C THR A 49 12.69 5.94 2.43
N LEU A 50 11.52 5.49 1.96
CA LEU A 50 10.35 5.26 2.80
C LEU A 50 10.63 4.24 3.92
N PHE A 51 11.27 3.11 3.61
CA PHE A 51 11.59 2.11 4.61
C PHE A 51 12.68 2.58 5.58
N VAL A 52 13.77 3.14 5.07
CA VAL A 52 14.89 3.57 5.93
C VAL A 52 14.47 4.70 6.86
N VAL A 53 13.84 5.76 6.31
CA VAL A 53 13.46 6.94 7.10
C VAL A 53 12.21 6.64 7.94
N GLY A 54 11.24 5.92 7.38
CA GLY A 54 10.02 5.53 8.08
C GLY A 54 10.29 4.62 9.28
N ASP A 55 11.13 3.59 9.10
CA ASP A 55 11.53 2.69 10.19
C ASP A 55 12.36 3.41 11.25
N LEU A 56 13.31 4.26 10.84
CA LEU A 56 14.11 5.06 11.78
C LEU A 56 13.21 5.94 12.68
N LEU A 57 12.29 6.70 12.08
CA LEU A 57 11.36 7.53 12.84
C LEU A 57 10.45 6.66 13.71
N ALA A 58 9.94 5.55 13.18
CA ALA A 58 9.05 4.65 13.91
C ALA A 58 9.72 4.08 15.16
N ARG A 59 10.99 3.64 15.07
CA ARG A 59 11.75 3.15 16.22
C ARG A 59 11.95 4.23 17.29
N VAL A 60 12.32 5.44 16.88
CA VAL A 60 12.51 6.57 17.79
C VAL A 60 11.20 6.92 18.52
N LEU A 61 10.09 7.04 17.78
CA LEU A 61 8.79 7.34 18.38
C LEU A 61 8.28 6.20 19.26
N THR A 62 8.47 4.94 18.86
CA THR A 62 8.10 3.78 19.67
C THR A 62 8.87 3.78 20.98
N ALA A 63 10.20 3.92 20.93
CA ALA A 63 11.05 3.94 22.13
C ALA A 63 10.68 5.08 23.08
N ALA A 64 10.44 6.29 22.54
CA ALA A 64 9.98 7.44 23.32
C ALA A 64 8.62 7.18 23.99
N TRP A 65 7.67 6.61 23.25
CA TRP A 65 6.34 6.30 23.79
C TRP A 65 6.39 5.24 24.88
N THR A 66 7.10 4.13 24.64
CA THR A 66 7.22 3.03 25.60
C THR A 66 7.99 3.43 26.85
N ALA A 67 8.95 4.35 26.75
CA ALA A 67 9.74 4.80 27.89
C ALA A 67 8.99 5.81 28.78
N TRP A 68 8.24 6.74 28.19
CA TRP A 68 7.70 7.88 28.93
C TRP A 68 6.19 7.88 29.11
N ILE A 69 5.44 7.32 28.17
CA ILE A 69 3.98 7.50 28.10
C ILE A 69 3.24 6.21 28.45
N SER A 70 3.63 5.09 27.85
CA SER A 70 3.04 3.77 28.12
C SER A 70 2.99 3.41 29.61
N PRO A 71 4.04 3.60 30.44
CA PRO A 71 3.95 3.29 31.87
C PRO A 71 2.97 4.19 32.63
N ALA A 72 2.85 5.47 32.25
CA ALA A 72 1.92 6.40 32.87
C ALA A 72 0.46 6.10 32.49
N VAL A 73 0.22 5.75 31.21
CA VAL A 73 -1.10 5.32 30.71
C VAL A 73 -1.49 3.99 31.34
N GLY A 74 -0.56 3.04 31.42
CA GLY A 74 -0.69 1.77 32.12
C GLY A 74 -1.17 1.95 33.55
N ALA A 75 -0.39 2.68 34.35
CA ALA A 75 -0.69 2.95 35.75
C ALA A 75 -2.04 3.69 35.94
N GLY A 76 -2.36 4.64 35.07
CA GLY A 76 -3.62 5.37 35.11
C GLY A 76 -4.83 4.46 34.85
N VAL A 77 -4.76 3.61 33.82
CA VAL A 77 -5.86 2.70 33.49
C VAL A 77 -6.03 1.63 34.55
N THR A 78 -4.95 1.04 35.06
CA THR A 78 -5.01 0.05 36.15
C THR A 78 -5.55 0.67 37.44
N ALA A 79 -5.26 1.95 37.72
CA ALA A 79 -5.80 2.64 38.89
C ALA A 79 -7.31 2.93 38.80
N LEU A 80 -7.84 3.24 37.61
CA LEU A 80 -9.26 3.53 37.43
C LEU A 80 -10.14 2.30 37.18
N LEU A 81 -9.67 1.32 36.41
CA LEU A 81 -10.46 0.15 35.97
C LEU A 81 -9.98 -1.18 36.54
N GLY A 82 -8.85 -1.22 37.25
CA GLY A 82 -8.22 -2.44 37.74
C GLY A 82 -7.60 -3.31 36.63
N ASP A 83 -7.08 -4.48 37.01
CA ASP A 83 -6.45 -5.44 36.08
C ASP A 83 -7.46 -6.37 35.37
N GLY A 84 -8.75 -6.06 35.47
CA GLY A 84 -9.83 -6.80 34.83
C GLY A 84 -9.80 -6.67 33.30
N THR A 85 -10.65 -7.46 32.64
CA THR A 85 -10.80 -7.47 31.18
C THR A 85 -11.09 -6.07 30.62
N ALA A 86 -11.92 -5.27 31.31
CA ALA A 86 -12.22 -3.90 30.91
C ALA A 86 -10.97 -2.98 30.89
N GLY A 87 -10.09 -3.09 31.89
CA GLY A 87 -8.83 -2.33 31.95
C GLY A 87 -7.90 -2.70 30.80
N ARG A 88 -7.76 -4.00 30.50
CA ARG A 88 -6.94 -4.49 29.38
C ARG A 88 -7.46 -4.04 28.03
N VAL A 89 -8.78 -4.10 27.79
CA VAL A 89 -9.38 -3.61 26.54
C VAL A 89 -9.11 -2.12 26.32
N VAL A 90 -9.19 -1.31 27.39
CA VAL A 90 -8.86 0.12 27.32
C VAL A 90 -7.38 0.33 26.99
N LEU A 91 -6.47 -0.49 27.54
CA LEU A 91 -5.04 -0.43 27.19
C LEU A 91 -4.77 -0.79 25.72
N TRP A 92 -5.44 -1.81 25.18
CA TRP A 92 -5.36 -2.16 23.75
C TRP A 92 -5.77 -0.98 22.86
N GLY A 93 -6.84 -0.28 23.22
CA GLY A 93 -7.33 0.89 22.50
C GLY A 93 -6.42 2.11 22.66
N VAL A 94 -6.21 2.56 23.89
CA VAL A 94 -5.53 3.81 24.21
C VAL A 94 -4.03 3.69 24.01
N ASP A 95 -3.36 2.77 24.70
CA ASP A 95 -1.91 2.64 24.57
C ASP A 95 -1.54 2.04 23.20
N GLY A 96 -2.13 0.88 22.88
CA GLY A 96 -1.86 0.18 21.63
C GLY A 96 -2.27 0.95 20.37
N GLY A 97 -3.46 1.57 20.38
CA GLY A 97 -4.00 2.32 19.24
C GLY A 97 -3.40 3.72 19.05
N ILE A 98 -3.02 4.42 20.14
CA ILE A 98 -2.31 5.70 20.00
C ILE A 98 -0.87 5.45 19.56
N LEU A 99 -0.16 4.49 20.18
CA LEU A 99 1.18 4.08 19.74
C LEU A 99 1.14 3.65 18.27
N ALA A 100 0.11 2.93 17.83
CA ALA A 100 -0.07 2.57 16.43
C ALA A 100 -0.03 3.76 15.48
N THR A 101 -0.89 4.72 15.78
CA THR A 101 -1.12 5.89 14.95
C THR A 101 0.14 6.74 14.93
N LEU A 102 0.73 6.97 16.11
CA LEU A 102 1.84 7.87 16.29
C LEU A 102 3.16 7.27 15.82
N ALA A 103 3.45 6.02 16.16
CA ALA A 103 4.74 5.40 15.88
C ALA A 103 4.80 4.71 14.52
N VAL A 104 3.68 4.23 13.97
CA VAL A 104 3.70 3.52 12.67
C VAL A 104 2.97 4.31 11.59
N GLY A 105 1.76 4.79 11.87
CA GLY A 105 0.97 5.55 10.89
C GLY A 105 1.68 6.82 10.43
N ILE A 106 2.09 7.67 11.39
CA ILE A 106 2.64 8.99 11.10
C ILE A 106 3.98 8.94 10.36
N PRO A 107 5.02 8.24 10.84
CA PRO A 107 6.33 8.18 10.19
C PRO A 107 6.31 7.79 8.72
N TYR A 108 5.65 6.67 8.42
CA TYR A 108 5.66 6.12 7.07
C TYR A 108 4.87 7.02 6.12
N ILE A 109 3.71 7.52 6.54
CA ILE A 109 2.83 8.32 5.68
C ILE A 109 3.38 9.72 5.47
N LEU A 110 3.95 10.33 6.51
CA LEU A 110 4.62 11.62 6.41
C LEU A 110 5.81 11.55 5.43
N THR A 111 6.66 10.53 5.58
CA THR A 111 7.80 10.28 4.70
C THR A 111 7.35 10.05 3.26
N PHE A 112 6.33 9.22 3.06
CA PHE A 112 5.76 8.96 1.75
C PHE A 112 5.24 10.24 1.07
N TYR A 113 4.44 11.06 1.77
CA TYR A 113 3.92 12.30 1.20
C TYR A 113 5.02 13.33 0.91
N LEU A 114 6.06 13.39 1.75
CA LEU A 114 7.20 14.27 1.53
C LEU A 114 7.92 13.92 0.21
N ILE A 115 8.22 12.63 0.02
CA ILE A 115 8.89 12.13 -1.19
C ILE A 115 7.97 12.33 -2.41
N LEU A 116 6.70 11.95 -2.30
CA LEU A 116 5.73 12.10 -3.38
C LEU A 116 5.58 13.57 -3.80
N ALA A 117 5.46 14.49 -2.85
CA ALA A 117 5.36 15.92 -3.13
C ALA A 117 6.64 16.47 -3.78
N ALA A 118 7.82 16.00 -3.38
CA ALA A 118 9.07 16.37 -4.03
C ALA A 118 9.13 15.88 -5.49
N VAL A 119 8.74 14.63 -5.76
CA VAL A 119 8.68 14.07 -7.12
C VAL A 119 7.62 14.79 -7.96
N GLU A 120 6.47 15.12 -7.39
CA GLU A 120 5.39 15.88 -8.04
C GLU A 120 5.85 17.27 -8.47
N ASP A 121 6.51 18.02 -7.57
CA ASP A 121 6.99 19.38 -7.85
C ASP A 121 8.14 19.43 -8.86
N THR A 122 8.89 18.34 -9.04
CA THR A 122 9.95 18.28 -10.07
C THR A 122 9.41 18.22 -11.50
N GLY A 123 8.14 17.85 -11.68
CA GLY A 123 7.54 17.58 -12.98
C GLY A 123 7.84 16.20 -13.55
N TYR A 124 8.55 15.34 -12.81
CA TYR A 124 8.89 13.97 -13.22
C TYR A 124 7.65 13.11 -13.50
N MET A 125 6.55 13.34 -12.77
CA MET A 125 5.28 12.60 -12.96
C MET A 125 4.73 12.72 -14.39
N ASN A 126 5.02 13.81 -15.12
CA ASN A 126 4.59 13.96 -16.51
C ASN A 126 5.38 13.02 -17.44
N ALA A 127 6.69 12.90 -17.23
CA ALA A 127 7.53 11.98 -17.99
C ALA A 127 7.14 10.52 -17.69
N ALA A 128 6.90 10.20 -16.41
CA ALA A 128 6.42 8.91 -15.98
C ALA A 128 5.07 8.54 -16.63
N ALA A 129 4.11 9.48 -16.66
CA ALA A 129 2.82 9.28 -17.28
C ALA A 129 2.93 9.06 -18.80
N PHE A 130 3.77 9.83 -19.48
CA PHE A 130 4.01 9.65 -20.92
C PHE A 130 4.62 8.29 -21.26
N LEU A 131 5.64 7.86 -20.50
CA LEU A 131 6.34 6.61 -20.77
C LEU A 131 5.46 5.38 -20.53
N SER A 132 4.65 5.45 -19.49
CA SER A 132 3.78 4.35 -19.06
C SER A 132 2.44 4.30 -19.82
N ASP A 133 2.10 5.34 -20.59
CA ASP A 133 0.83 5.45 -21.31
C ASP A 133 0.52 4.23 -22.16
N ARG A 134 1.48 3.76 -22.98
CA ARG A 134 1.29 2.56 -23.81
C ARG A 134 1.00 1.28 -23.01
N LEU A 135 1.62 1.14 -21.85
CA LEU A 135 1.44 -0.04 -20.99
C LEU A 135 0.08 0.03 -20.29
N LEU A 136 -0.29 1.22 -19.80
CA LEU A 136 -1.56 1.43 -19.12
C LEU A 136 -2.75 1.36 -20.08
N HIS A 137 -2.59 1.77 -21.34
CA HIS A 137 -3.65 1.69 -22.34
C HIS A 137 -4.07 0.24 -22.60
N ARG A 138 -3.13 -0.71 -22.50
CA ARG A 138 -3.45 -2.16 -22.56
C ARG A 138 -4.28 -2.64 -21.37
N LEU A 139 -4.26 -1.92 -20.26
CA LEU A 139 -5.05 -2.20 -19.06
C LEU A 139 -6.32 -1.33 -19.00
N GLY A 140 -6.69 -0.65 -20.08
CA GLY A 140 -7.85 0.25 -20.11
C GLY A 140 -7.66 1.56 -19.36
N LEU A 141 -6.41 1.93 -19.09
CA LEU A 141 -6.05 3.11 -18.31
C LEU A 141 -5.29 4.13 -19.15
N HIS A 142 -5.45 5.39 -18.76
CA HIS A 142 -4.70 6.51 -19.31
C HIS A 142 -3.36 6.66 -18.57
N GLY A 143 -2.29 7.15 -19.20
CA GLY A 143 -0.97 7.29 -18.58
C GLY A 143 -0.92 8.11 -17.28
N ARG A 144 -1.94 8.95 -17.01
CA ARG A 144 -2.08 9.68 -15.74
C ARG A 144 -2.33 8.75 -14.55
N ALA A 145 -2.88 7.55 -14.77
CA ALA A 145 -3.09 6.57 -13.72
C ALA A 145 -1.78 5.98 -13.17
N VAL A 146 -0.61 6.24 -13.80
CA VAL A 146 0.66 5.85 -13.18
C VAL A 146 0.91 6.58 -11.86
N ILE A 147 0.38 7.79 -11.71
CA ILE A 147 0.52 8.60 -10.49
C ILE A 147 -0.09 7.88 -9.28
N PRO A 148 -1.39 7.50 -9.29
CA PRO A 148 -1.98 6.75 -8.20
C PRO A 148 -1.40 5.34 -8.05
N LEU A 149 -0.97 4.68 -9.14
CA LEU A 149 -0.35 3.34 -9.03
C LEU A 149 1.01 3.37 -8.31
N ILE A 150 1.86 4.37 -8.62
CA ILE A 150 3.11 4.58 -7.87
C ILE A 150 2.81 5.01 -6.43
N ALA A 151 1.71 5.75 -6.21
CA ALA A 151 1.33 6.12 -4.86
C ALA A 151 0.85 4.92 -4.01
N ALA A 152 0.21 3.92 -4.63
CA ALA A 152 -0.29 2.71 -3.95
C ALA A 152 0.81 1.91 -3.25
N ALA A 153 1.99 1.93 -3.89
CA ALA A 153 3.21 1.36 -3.39
C ALA A 153 3.58 1.88 -1.97
N GLY A 154 3.27 3.14 -1.66
CA GLY A 154 3.32 3.66 -0.30
C GLY A 154 2.10 3.26 0.51
N CYS A 155 0.93 3.82 0.18
CA CYS A 155 -0.33 3.55 0.86
C CYS A 155 -1.52 3.63 -0.10
N ASN A 156 -2.45 2.67 0.02
CA ASN A 156 -3.61 2.58 -0.86
C ASN A 156 -4.61 3.73 -0.63
N VAL A 157 -4.68 4.30 0.57
CA VAL A 157 -5.60 5.41 0.90
C VAL A 157 -5.34 6.66 0.03
N PRO A 158 -4.14 7.28 0.05
CA PRO A 158 -3.86 8.41 -0.83
C PRO A 158 -3.88 8.06 -2.30
N ALA A 159 -3.51 6.83 -2.65
CA ALA A 159 -3.54 6.37 -4.02
C ALA A 159 -4.97 6.37 -4.60
N ILE A 160 -5.95 5.90 -3.83
CA ILE A 160 -7.37 5.94 -4.23
C ILE A 160 -7.86 7.37 -4.32
N LEU A 161 -7.58 8.25 -3.34
CA LEU A 161 -7.93 9.67 -3.43
C LEU A 161 -7.31 10.34 -4.66
N GLY A 162 -6.08 9.93 -5.01
CA GLY A 162 -5.37 10.37 -6.20
C GLY A 162 -6.02 9.94 -7.52
N THR A 163 -6.90 8.94 -7.53
CA THR A 163 -7.63 8.53 -8.74
C THR A 163 -8.63 9.59 -9.23
N ARG A 164 -8.98 10.60 -8.41
CA ARG A 164 -9.83 11.74 -8.81
C ARG A 164 -9.28 12.53 -10.01
N ILE A 165 -7.99 12.40 -10.32
CA ILE A 165 -7.39 13.00 -11.52
C ILE A 165 -7.85 12.33 -12.83
N LEU A 166 -8.43 11.13 -12.75
CA LEU A 166 -8.92 10.36 -13.88
C LEU A 166 -10.33 10.81 -14.26
N ARG A 167 -10.55 11.00 -15.57
CA ARG A 167 -11.76 11.68 -16.08
C ARG A 167 -12.99 10.79 -15.91
N THR A 168 -12.89 9.54 -16.35
CA THR A 168 -14.05 8.65 -16.43
C THR A 168 -14.20 7.81 -15.16
N ARG A 169 -15.45 7.42 -14.86
CA ARG A 169 -15.73 6.50 -13.75
C ARG A 169 -15.13 5.12 -14.01
N ARG A 170 -15.09 4.67 -15.27
CA ARG A 170 -14.42 3.43 -15.69
C ARG A 170 -12.95 3.45 -15.29
N GLU A 171 -12.20 4.47 -15.70
CA GLU A 171 -10.78 4.60 -15.37
C GLU A 171 -10.54 4.61 -13.86
N ARG A 172 -11.38 5.34 -13.11
CA ARG A 172 -11.32 5.37 -11.64
C ARG A 172 -11.54 3.98 -11.04
N LEU A 173 -12.54 3.24 -11.52
CA LEU A 173 -12.84 1.90 -11.01
C LEU A 173 -11.71 0.90 -11.30
N ILE A 174 -11.16 0.92 -12.52
CA ILE A 174 -10.01 0.09 -12.88
C ILE A 174 -8.80 0.47 -12.02
N ALA A 175 -8.44 1.75 -11.97
CA ALA A 175 -7.28 2.21 -11.23
C ALA A 175 -7.39 1.91 -9.74
N SER A 176 -8.54 2.15 -9.10
CA SER A 176 -8.76 1.82 -7.69
C SER A 176 -8.65 0.31 -7.43
N THR A 177 -9.15 -0.54 -8.34
CA THR A 177 -9.02 -2.00 -8.21
C THR A 177 -7.54 -2.43 -8.29
N LEU A 178 -6.79 -1.90 -9.25
CA LEU A 178 -5.35 -2.19 -9.36
C LEU A 178 -4.56 -1.66 -8.16
N VAL A 179 -4.91 -0.46 -7.66
CA VAL A 179 -4.33 0.10 -6.43
C VAL A 179 -4.58 -0.83 -5.23
N THR A 180 -5.77 -1.41 -5.10
CA THR A 180 -6.06 -2.34 -3.99
C THR A 180 -5.29 -3.66 -4.07
N LEU A 181 -4.91 -4.09 -5.28
CA LEU A 181 -4.09 -5.29 -5.51
C LEU A 181 -2.59 -5.03 -5.36
N MET A 182 -2.14 -3.78 -5.50
CA MET A 182 -0.72 -3.44 -5.35
C MET A 182 -0.22 -3.67 -3.92
N PRO A 183 1.03 -4.15 -3.74
CA PRO A 183 1.65 -4.26 -2.45
C PRO A 183 2.01 -2.86 -1.93
N CYS A 184 1.32 -2.41 -0.89
CA CYS A 184 1.70 -1.21 -0.14
C CYS A 184 2.92 -1.46 0.74
N SER A 185 3.42 -0.43 1.43
CA SER A 185 4.58 -0.54 2.33
C SER A 185 4.41 -1.64 3.38
N ALA A 186 3.23 -1.76 3.99
CA ALA A 186 2.92 -2.80 4.97
C ALA A 186 2.99 -4.22 4.39
N ARG A 187 2.45 -4.42 3.18
CA ARG A 187 2.49 -5.74 2.50
C ARG A 187 3.91 -6.09 2.07
N THR A 188 4.67 -5.09 1.61
CA THR A 188 6.09 -5.25 1.30
C THR A 188 6.90 -5.64 2.53
N ALA A 189 6.59 -5.08 3.71
CA ALA A 189 7.21 -5.50 4.96
C ALA A 189 6.93 -6.98 5.29
N VAL A 190 5.75 -7.50 4.95
CA VAL A 190 5.44 -8.93 5.13
C VAL A 190 6.21 -9.81 4.13
N ILE A 191 6.32 -9.38 2.88
CA ILE A 191 7.08 -10.11 1.85
C ILE A 191 8.57 -10.15 2.21
N VAL A 192 9.17 -9.00 2.52
CA VAL A 192 10.61 -8.92 2.81
C VAL A 192 10.92 -9.42 4.23
N GLY A 193 10.18 -8.98 5.23
CA GLY A 193 10.42 -9.34 6.64
C GLY A 193 9.97 -10.75 7.02
N GLY A 194 8.97 -11.30 6.33
CA GLY A 194 8.51 -12.68 6.54
C GLY A 194 9.15 -13.66 5.56
N VAL A 195 8.85 -13.51 4.27
CA VAL A 195 9.27 -14.49 3.25
C VAL A 195 10.77 -14.48 3.05
N ALA A 196 11.39 -13.30 2.87
CA ALA A 196 12.83 -13.27 2.60
C ALA A 196 13.67 -13.73 3.80
N ALA A 197 13.17 -13.53 5.02
CA ALA A 197 13.84 -13.96 6.25
C ALA A 197 13.76 -15.48 6.47
N VAL A 198 12.63 -16.12 6.12
CA VAL A 198 12.39 -17.56 6.40
C VAL A 198 12.68 -18.44 5.18
N ALA A 199 12.15 -18.09 4.00
CA ALA A 199 12.27 -18.88 2.78
C ALA A 199 13.40 -18.41 1.86
N GLY A 200 13.80 -17.14 1.96
CA GLY A 200 14.88 -16.54 1.17
C GLY A 200 14.41 -15.56 0.10
N TRP A 201 15.34 -14.77 -0.43
CA TRP A 201 15.05 -13.66 -1.37
C TRP A 201 14.41 -14.11 -2.69
N GLN A 202 14.73 -15.32 -3.15
CA GLN A 202 14.15 -15.90 -4.37
C GLN A 202 12.63 -16.05 -4.27
N TYR A 203 12.12 -16.48 -3.11
CA TYR A 203 10.70 -16.62 -2.88
C TYR A 203 10.00 -15.26 -2.68
N ALA A 204 10.68 -14.28 -2.10
CA ALA A 204 10.16 -12.91 -2.04
C ALA A 204 9.93 -12.34 -3.46
N LEU A 205 10.88 -12.55 -4.38
CA LEU A 205 10.73 -12.18 -5.80
C LEU A 205 9.61 -12.95 -6.49
N LEU A 206 9.44 -14.25 -6.16
CA LEU A 206 8.33 -15.06 -6.67
C LEU A 206 6.98 -14.43 -6.27
N VAL A 207 6.82 -14.03 -5.01
CA VAL A 207 5.59 -13.37 -4.52
C VAL A 207 5.32 -12.08 -5.30
N TYR A 208 6.33 -11.24 -5.51
CA TYR A 208 6.17 -10.04 -6.34
C TYR A 208 5.76 -10.36 -7.78
N GLY A 209 6.35 -11.41 -8.36
CA GLY A 209 5.99 -11.89 -9.70
C GLY A 209 4.53 -12.34 -9.80
N ILE A 210 4.06 -13.11 -8.81
CA ILE A 210 2.66 -13.57 -8.73
C ILE A 210 1.72 -12.38 -8.58
N VAL A 211 2.00 -11.45 -7.67
CA VAL A 211 1.17 -10.26 -7.44
C VAL A 211 1.13 -9.39 -8.69
N LEU A 212 2.27 -9.18 -9.36
CA LEU A 212 2.32 -8.44 -10.63
C LEU A 212 1.47 -9.13 -11.71
N ALA A 213 1.55 -10.46 -11.83
CA ALA A 213 0.74 -11.21 -12.78
C ALA A 213 -0.76 -11.04 -12.49
N VAL A 214 -1.17 -11.14 -11.22
CA VAL A 214 -2.55 -10.92 -10.78
C VAL A 214 -3.03 -9.51 -11.11
N VAL A 215 -2.21 -8.47 -10.85
CA VAL A 215 -2.52 -7.07 -11.19
C VAL A 215 -2.72 -6.90 -12.70
N VAL A 216 -1.83 -7.46 -13.52
CA VAL A 216 -1.93 -7.39 -14.99
C VAL A 216 -3.18 -8.11 -15.49
N LEU A 217 -3.43 -9.33 -15.01
CA LEU A 217 -4.60 -10.12 -15.39
C LEU A 217 -5.91 -9.43 -14.96
N ALA A 218 -5.95 -8.88 -13.74
CA ALA A 218 -7.10 -8.11 -13.27
C ALA A 218 -7.34 -6.87 -14.13
N GLY A 219 -6.29 -6.13 -14.50
CA GLY A 219 -6.42 -4.97 -15.38
C GLY A 219 -6.96 -5.33 -16.77
N LEU A 220 -6.43 -6.39 -17.38
CA LEU A 220 -6.91 -6.91 -18.66
C LEU A 220 -8.35 -7.42 -18.59
N ALA A 221 -8.72 -8.09 -17.49
CA ALA A 221 -10.08 -8.58 -17.28
C ALA A 221 -11.07 -7.42 -17.12
N LEU A 222 -10.73 -6.43 -16.29
CA LEU A 222 -11.58 -5.26 -16.07
C LEU A 222 -11.73 -4.40 -17.32
N ASP A 223 -10.68 -4.26 -18.13
CA ASP A 223 -10.73 -3.55 -19.41
C ASP A 223 -11.75 -4.17 -20.38
N ARG A 224 -11.83 -5.51 -20.41
CA ARG A 224 -12.81 -6.24 -21.24
C ARG A 224 -14.23 -6.26 -20.66
N LEU A 225 -14.35 -6.30 -19.34
CA LEU A 225 -15.66 -6.41 -18.66
C LEU A 225 -16.40 -5.08 -18.57
N LEU A 226 -15.68 -3.97 -18.43
CA LEU A 226 -16.28 -2.65 -18.28
C LEU A 226 -16.57 -2.02 -19.66
N PRO A 227 -17.68 -1.29 -19.83
CA PRO A 227 -18.00 -0.59 -21.07
C PRO A 227 -17.27 0.77 -21.20
N GLY A 228 -16.83 1.11 -22.42
CA GLY A 228 -16.11 2.35 -22.76
C GLY A 228 -14.74 2.13 -23.42
N GLU A 229 -14.00 3.19 -23.69
CA GLU A 229 -12.59 3.12 -24.16
C GLU A 229 -11.75 4.12 -23.37
N ALA A 230 -10.44 3.87 -23.27
CA ALA A 230 -9.51 4.82 -22.66
C ALA A 230 -9.37 6.05 -23.56
N GLY A 231 -9.55 7.25 -22.99
CA GLY A 231 -9.47 8.49 -23.77
C GLY A 231 -8.05 8.77 -24.27
N PRO A 232 -7.88 9.56 -25.35
CA PRO A 232 -6.56 9.94 -25.83
C PRO A 232 -5.81 10.82 -24.81
N LEU A 233 -4.51 10.54 -24.61
CA LEU A 233 -3.63 11.32 -23.74
C LEU A 233 -3.34 12.69 -24.36
N VAL A 234 -4.15 13.68 -24.00
CA VAL A 234 -3.88 15.11 -24.24
C VAL A 234 -3.35 15.71 -22.94
N MET A 235 -2.02 15.86 -22.86
CA MET A 235 -1.37 16.47 -21.70
C MET A 235 -0.35 17.50 -22.16
N GLU A 236 -0.48 18.72 -21.63
CA GLU A 236 0.56 19.74 -21.79
C GLU A 236 1.80 19.27 -21.03
N MET A 237 2.92 19.14 -21.74
CA MET A 237 4.15 18.65 -21.17
C MET A 237 4.87 19.79 -20.43
N PHE A 238 4.86 19.75 -19.10
CA PHE A 238 5.58 20.75 -18.31
C PHE A 238 7.09 20.47 -18.30
N PRO A 239 7.93 21.53 -18.35
CA PRO A 239 9.37 21.37 -18.19
C PRO A 239 9.73 20.95 -16.77
N PHE A 240 10.86 20.25 -16.62
CA PHE A 240 11.44 19.93 -15.31
C PHE A 240 11.73 21.20 -14.52
N ARG A 241 11.30 21.22 -13.26
CA ARG A 241 11.50 22.33 -12.33
C ARG A 241 12.19 21.85 -11.07
N ARG A 242 12.83 22.75 -10.35
CA ARG A 242 13.38 22.45 -9.02
C ARG A 242 12.24 22.53 -8.00
N PRO A 243 12.09 21.53 -7.11
CA PRO A 243 11.04 21.56 -6.11
C PRO A 243 11.30 22.69 -5.11
N VAL A 244 10.26 23.45 -4.79
CA VAL A 244 10.35 24.53 -3.81
C VAL A 244 10.02 23.96 -2.44
N LEU A 245 11.00 23.91 -1.53
CA LEU A 245 10.86 23.23 -0.22
C LEU A 245 9.61 23.69 0.56
N ARG A 246 9.31 25.00 0.53
CA ARG A 246 8.10 25.55 1.18
C ARG A 246 6.79 25.00 0.59
N GLN A 247 6.75 24.71 -0.71
CA GLN A 247 5.57 24.12 -1.35
C GLN A 247 5.46 22.63 -1.02
N VAL A 248 6.58 21.90 -1.08
CA VAL A 248 6.67 20.49 -0.70
C VAL A 248 6.18 20.28 0.74
N LEU A 249 6.72 21.05 1.70
CA LEU A 249 6.32 20.95 3.12
C LEU A 249 4.86 21.31 3.34
N ARG A 250 4.36 22.38 2.68
CA ARG A 250 2.95 22.77 2.79
C ARG A 250 2.02 21.69 2.24
N LYS A 251 2.29 21.14 1.05
CA LYS A 251 1.51 20.04 0.46
C LYS A 251 1.52 18.81 1.36
N THR A 252 2.69 18.46 1.87
CA THR A 252 2.88 17.34 2.79
C THR A 252 2.04 17.52 4.05
N TRP A 253 2.08 18.70 4.68
CA TRP A 253 1.31 19.00 5.88
C TRP A 253 -0.20 18.91 5.67
N TRP A 254 -0.73 19.45 4.57
CA TRP A 254 -2.17 19.39 4.28
C TRP A 254 -2.65 17.95 4.06
N ARG A 255 -1.94 17.17 3.22
CA ARG A 255 -2.28 15.76 2.96
C ARG A 255 -2.13 14.90 4.22
N PHE A 256 -1.09 15.16 5.01
CA PHE A 256 -0.87 14.47 6.28
C PHE A 256 -1.98 14.77 7.29
N ARG A 257 -2.39 16.03 7.42
CA ARG A 257 -3.47 16.43 8.33
C ARG A 257 -4.78 15.74 7.95
N GLU A 258 -5.14 15.74 6.67
CA GLU A 258 -6.33 15.04 6.17
C GLU A 258 -6.27 13.54 6.52
N PHE A 259 -5.13 12.89 6.30
CA PHE A 259 -4.93 11.49 6.70
C PHE A 259 -5.11 11.26 8.20
N VAL A 260 -4.55 12.12 9.07
CA VAL A 260 -4.66 11.94 10.53
C VAL A 260 -6.12 12.03 10.96
N TRP A 261 -6.90 12.97 10.42
CA TRP A 261 -8.33 13.11 10.77
C TRP A 261 -9.18 11.94 10.28
N ASP A 262 -8.88 11.37 9.12
CA ASP A 262 -9.67 10.26 8.57
C ASP A 262 -9.25 8.89 9.13
N ALA A 263 -7.95 8.63 9.29
CA ALA A 263 -7.44 7.29 9.61
C ALA A 263 -7.21 7.06 11.10
N ALA A 264 -6.80 8.08 11.87
CA ALA A 264 -6.51 7.89 13.29
C ALA A 264 -7.73 7.39 14.10
N PRO A 265 -8.96 7.92 13.92
CA PRO A 265 -10.13 7.41 14.64
C PRO A 265 -10.42 5.96 14.29
N LEU A 266 -10.21 5.58 13.03
CA LEU A 266 -10.44 4.24 12.52
C LEU A 266 -9.46 3.23 13.14
N ILE A 267 -8.18 3.62 13.27
CA ILE A 267 -7.15 2.80 13.91
C ILE A 267 -7.43 2.63 15.41
N LEU A 268 -7.84 3.71 16.08
CA LEU A 268 -8.17 3.69 17.50
C LEU A 268 -9.36 2.75 17.77
N VAL A 269 -10.47 2.94 17.06
CA VAL A 269 -11.67 2.09 17.18
C VAL A 269 -11.35 0.64 16.80
N GLY A 270 -10.57 0.42 15.74
CA GLY A 270 -10.14 -0.91 15.33
C GLY A 270 -9.29 -1.61 16.39
N SER A 271 -8.38 -0.88 17.04
CA SER A 271 -7.52 -1.42 18.11
C SER A 271 -8.33 -1.76 19.36
N THR A 272 -9.27 -0.91 19.76
CA THR A 272 -10.17 -1.20 20.88
C THR A 272 -11.07 -2.40 20.58
N ALA A 273 -11.64 -2.47 19.37
CA ALA A 273 -12.47 -3.60 18.96
C ALA A 273 -11.68 -4.91 18.95
N LEU A 274 -10.44 -4.89 18.44
CA LEU A 274 -9.55 -6.04 18.48
C LEU A 274 -9.25 -6.48 19.92
N GLY A 275 -8.92 -5.53 20.80
CA GLY A 275 -8.68 -5.80 22.22
C GLY A 275 -9.89 -6.42 22.90
N LEU A 276 -11.09 -5.91 22.61
CA LEU A 276 -12.34 -6.49 23.12
C LEU A 276 -12.53 -7.94 22.66
N LEU A 277 -12.37 -8.21 21.37
CA LEU A 277 -12.51 -9.57 20.83
C LEU A 277 -11.47 -10.53 21.41
N TYR A 278 -10.25 -10.04 21.61
CA TYR A 278 -9.14 -10.81 22.16
C TYR A 278 -9.36 -11.16 23.64
N GLU A 279 -9.66 -10.17 24.49
CA GLU A 279 -9.85 -10.38 25.94
C GLU A 279 -11.14 -11.15 26.25
N THR A 280 -12.16 -11.07 25.38
CA THR A 280 -13.40 -11.87 25.53
C THR A 280 -13.26 -13.32 25.04
N GLY A 281 -12.13 -13.68 24.42
CA GLY A 281 -11.91 -15.01 23.84
C GLY A 281 -12.76 -15.31 22.60
N TRP A 282 -13.51 -14.33 22.08
CA TRP A 282 -14.29 -14.48 20.85
C TRP A 282 -13.42 -14.75 19.63
N VAL A 283 -12.17 -14.28 19.64
CA VAL A 283 -11.15 -14.59 18.62
C VAL A 283 -11.07 -16.10 18.36
N TRP A 284 -11.02 -16.92 19.42
CA TRP A 284 -10.85 -18.37 19.29
C TRP A 284 -12.08 -19.08 18.74
N HIS A 285 -13.26 -18.48 18.88
CA HIS A 285 -14.50 -19.02 18.31
C HIS A 285 -14.56 -18.83 16.77
N LEU A 286 -13.77 -17.90 16.22
CA LEU A 286 -13.70 -17.65 14.79
C LEU A 286 -12.73 -18.59 14.06
N GLU A 287 -11.78 -19.20 14.78
CA GLU A 287 -10.81 -20.15 14.23
C GLU A 287 -11.49 -21.35 13.53
N PRO A 288 -12.42 -22.10 14.14
CA PRO A 288 -13.05 -23.24 13.48
C PRO A 288 -13.91 -22.84 12.27
N VAL A 289 -14.44 -21.62 12.24
CA VAL A 289 -15.20 -21.09 11.09
C VAL A 289 -14.28 -20.82 9.90
N LEU A 290 -13.04 -20.40 10.17
CA LEU A 290 -12.02 -20.11 9.16
C LEU A 290 -11.21 -21.35 8.74
N ALA A 291 -11.14 -22.37 9.60
CA ALA A 291 -10.41 -23.61 9.38
C ALA A 291 -10.66 -24.29 8.01
N PRO A 292 -11.89 -24.45 7.48
CA PRO A 292 -12.08 -25.14 6.20
C PRO A 292 -11.41 -24.41 5.02
N VAL A 293 -11.32 -23.08 5.09
CA VAL A 293 -10.64 -22.28 4.06
C VAL A 293 -9.14 -22.23 4.35
N VAL A 294 -8.74 -21.98 5.59
CA VAL A 294 -7.35 -21.69 5.96
C VAL A 294 -6.51 -22.96 6.05
N GLU A 295 -6.97 -23.96 6.79
CA GLU A 295 -6.28 -25.25 6.93
C GLU A 295 -6.58 -26.16 5.75
N GLY A 296 -7.84 -26.17 5.28
CA GLY A 296 -8.26 -27.04 4.18
C GLY A 296 -7.74 -26.60 2.81
N TRP A 297 -8.07 -25.36 2.40
CA TRP A 297 -7.72 -24.88 1.05
C TRP A 297 -6.31 -24.26 0.98
N LEU A 298 -5.90 -23.50 2.01
CA LEU A 298 -4.63 -22.78 2.01
C LEU A 298 -3.48 -23.54 2.69
N LEU A 299 -3.74 -24.66 3.39
CA LEU A 299 -2.73 -25.44 4.12
C LEU A 299 -1.92 -24.61 5.15
N LEU A 300 -2.55 -23.57 5.70
CA LEU A 300 -1.97 -22.70 6.73
C LEU A 300 -2.45 -23.13 8.13
N PRO A 301 -1.69 -22.88 9.20
CA PRO A 301 -2.18 -23.09 10.57
C PRO A 301 -3.41 -22.21 10.86
N GLY A 302 -4.37 -22.70 11.64
CA GLY A 302 -5.61 -21.98 11.99
C GLY A 302 -5.38 -20.55 12.52
N VAL A 303 -4.28 -20.34 13.25
CA VAL A 303 -3.80 -19.04 13.73
C VAL A 303 -3.65 -18.01 12.60
N ALA A 304 -3.13 -18.44 11.44
CA ALA A 304 -2.97 -17.56 10.29
C ALA A 304 -4.32 -17.02 9.80
N GLY A 305 -5.40 -17.79 9.94
CA GLY A 305 -6.76 -17.36 9.62
C GLY A 305 -7.21 -16.17 10.46
N LEU A 306 -7.00 -16.25 11.77
CA LEU A 306 -7.28 -15.15 12.70
C LEU A 306 -6.47 -13.91 12.32
N THR A 307 -5.19 -14.09 12.02
CA THR A 307 -4.33 -12.96 11.62
C THR A 307 -4.82 -12.31 10.33
N LEU A 308 -5.24 -13.08 9.33
CA LEU A 308 -5.77 -12.53 8.07
C LEU A 308 -7.06 -11.75 8.30
N LEU A 309 -7.95 -12.27 9.17
CA LEU A 309 -9.19 -11.58 9.52
C LEU A 309 -8.90 -10.24 10.22
N PHE A 310 -8.06 -10.24 11.25
CA PHE A 310 -7.78 -9.04 12.04
C PHE A 310 -6.81 -8.07 11.37
N ALA A 311 -5.96 -8.55 10.47
CA ALA A 311 -5.08 -7.70 9.67
C ALA A 311 -5.87 -6.74 8.76
N VAL A 312 -7.18 -6.92 8.55
CA VAL A 312 -8.01 -5.91 7.86
C VAL A 312 -8.06 -4.59 8.63
N LEU A 313 -8.11 -4.67 9.96
CA LEU A 313 -8.06 -3.49 10.83
C LEU A 313 -6.68 -2.83 10.77
N ARG A 314 -5.63 -3.67 10.71
CA ARG A 314 -4.26 -3.22 10.89
C ARG A 314 -3.24 -4.10 10.14
N LYS A 315 -3.07 -3.84 8.85
CA LYS A 315 -2.26 -4.67 7.93
C LYS A 315 -0.79 -4.69 8.29
N GLU A 316 -0.27 -3.59 8.83
CA GLU A 316 1.14 -3.42 9.19
C GLU A 316 1.57 -4.32 10.35
N LEU A 317 0.61 -4.78 11.18
CA LEU A 317 0.87 -5.67 12.30
C LEU A 317 0.57 -7.14 11.98
N ALA A 318 0.34 -7.51 10.72
CA ALA A 318 -0.01 -8.89 10.38
C ALA A 318 0.98 -9.92 10.95
N ILE A 319 2.29 -9.67 10.80
CA ILE A 319 3.34 -10.53 11.38
C ILE A 319 3.34 -10.48 12.91
N GLN A 320 3.20 -9.29 13.52
CA GLN A 320 3.21 -9.16 14.97
C GLN A 320 2.00 -9.87 15.62
N LEU A 321 0.81 -9.72 15.04
CA LEU A 321 -0.40 -10.43 15.46
C LEU A 321 -0.24 -11.94 15.30
N LEU A 322 0.44 -12.40 14.24
CA LEU A 322 0.73 -13.81 14.04
C LEU A 322 1.61 -14.38 15.16
N LEU A 323 2.68 -13.67 15.53
CA LEU A 323 3.54 -14.09 16.64
C LEU A 323 2.81 -14.05 17.99
N VAL A 324 1.99 -13.03 18.22
CA VAL A 324 1.20 -12.91 19.47
C VAL A 324 0.20 -14.05 19.60
N PHE A 325 -0.60 -14.33 18.57
CA PHE A 325 -1.56 -15.42 18.63
C PHE A 325 -0.88 -16.80 18.71
N ALA A 326 0.23 -16.99 18.00
CA ALA A 326 1.00 -18.22 18.08
C ALA A 326 1.60 -18.44 19.48
N ALA A 327 2.12 -17.39 20.12
CA ALA A 327 2.66 -17.48 21.47
C ALA A 327 1.60 -17.89 22.50
N VAL A 328 0.39 -17.37 22.38
CA VAL A 328 -0.73 -17.73 23.27
C VAL A 328 -1.12 -19.20 23.09
N GLN A 329 -1.20 -19.68 21.85
CA GLN A 329 -1.61 -21.05 21.57
C GLN A 329 -0.51 -22.07 21.92
N ALA A 330 0.76 -21.69 21.77
CA ALA A 330 1.90 -22.50 22.20
C ALA A 330 2.15 -22.47 23.72
N GLY A 331 1.49 -21.56 24.46
CA GLY A 331 1.68 -21.39 25.90
C GLY A 331 3.08 -20.86 26.29
N GLY A 332 3.78 -20.20 25.36
CA GLY A 332 5.17 -19.76 25.53
C GLY A 332 5.57 -18.67 24.54
N ALA A 333 6.74 -18.05 24.74
CA ALA A 333 7.23 -17.01 23.83
C ALA A 333 7.68 -17.62 22.51
N VAL A 334 7.09 -17.15 21.40
CA VAL A 334 7.51 -17.49 20.04
C VAL A 334 8.37 -16.35 19.50
N HIS A 335 9.61 -16.65 19.12
CA HIS A 335 10.60 -15.63 18.77
C HIS A 335 10.77 -15.46 17.26
N GLY A 336 10.26 -16.39 16.44
CA GLY A 336 10.41 -16.36 14.99
C GLY A 336 9.22 -16.91 14.22
N ILE A 337 9.02 -16.37 13.02
CA ILE A 337 7.96 -16.83 12.10
C ILE A 337 8.19 -18.29 11.67
N GLY A 338 9.45 -18.71 11.59
CA GLY A 338 9.83 -20.09 11.23
C GLY A 338 9.44 -21.14 12.28
N GLU A 339 9.17 -20.74 13.53
CA GLU A 339 8.64 -21.64 14.57
C GLU A 339 7.13 -21.88 14.39
N VAL A 340 6.43 -20.95 13.74
CA VAL A 340 4.97 -21.00 13.52
C VAL A 340 4.64 -21.62 12.16
N MET A 341 5.45 -21.37 11.14
CA MET A 341 5.14 -21.71 9.75
C MET A 341 6.38 -22.17 8.99
N SER A 342 6.21 -23.18 8.14
CA SER A 342 7.23 -23.59 7.17
C SER A 342 7.43 -22.52 6.07
N GLY A 343 8.56 -22.57 5.36
CA GLY A 343 8.87 -21.60 4.30
C GLY A 343 7.78 -21.51 3.22
N SER A 344 7.21 -22.64 2.77
CA SER A 344 6.13 -22.67 1.79
C SER A 344 4.83 -22.07 2.32
N GLN A 345 4.53 -22.27 3.61
CA GLN A 345 3.39 -21.65 4.28
C GLN A 345 3.56 -20.13 4.42
N VAL A 346 4.76 -19.64 4.74
CA VAL A 346 5.03 -18.19 4.81
C VAL A 346 4.87 -17.53 3.44
N VAL A 347 5.29 -18.20 2.36
CA VAL A 347 5.07 -17.70 0.98
C VAL A 347 3.58 -17.63 0.67
N THR A 348 2.83 -18.68 0.95
CA THR A 348 1.38 -18.74 0.73
C THR A 348 0.67 -17.65 1.54
N TYR A 349 1.02 -17.50 2.81
CA TYR A 349 0.51 -16.45 3.67
C TYR A 349 0.79 -15.05 3.11
N ALA A 350 2.00 -14.80 2.61
CA ALA A 350 2.37 -13.51 2.04
C ALA A 350 1.60 -13.19 0.75
N VAL A 351 1.42 -14.18 -0.14
CA VAL A 351 0.59 -14.03 -1.36
C VAL A 351 -0.84 -13.67 -0.98
N VAL A 352 -1.42 -14.44 -0.05
CA VAL A 352 -2.80 -14.25 0.40
C VAL A 352 -2.94 -12.90 1.08
N ASN A 353 -2.10 -12.55 2.06
CA ASN A 353 -2.16 -11.28 2.76
C ASN A 353 -2.00 -10.05 1.84
N THR A 354 -1.22 -10.21 0.77
CA THR A 354 -0.98 -9.14 -0.22
C THR A 354 -2.19 -8.93 -1.13
N ILE A 355 -2.82 -10.00 -1.63
CA ILE A 355 -3.96 -9.91 -2.56
C ILE A 355 -5.28 -9.69 -1.80
N TYR A 356 -5.38 -10.22 -0.59
CA TYR A 356 -6.57 -10.18 0.27
C TYR A 356 -6.97 -8.74 0.64
N VAL A 357 -8.23 -8.62 1.07
CA VAL A 357 -8.99 -7.43 1.45
C VAL A 357 -8.11 -6.23 1.84
N PRO A 358 -8.36 -5.06 1.22
CA PRO A 358 -7.67 -3.84 1.60
C PRO A 358 -7.99 -3.44 3.05
N CYS A 359 -7.14 -2.65 3.71
CA CYS A 359 -7.40 -2.26 5.10
C CYS A 359 -8.70 -1.44 5.25
N VAL A 360 -9.28 -1.38 6.46
CA VAL A 360 -10.55 -0.66 6.72
C VAL A 360 -10.50 0.79 6.23
N ALA A 361 -9.37 1.48 6.39
CA ALA A 361 -9.19 2.84 5.90
C ALA A 361 -9.32 2.92 4.37
N THR A 362 -8.77 1.94 3.67
CA THR A 362 -8.87 1.83 2.21
C THR A 362 -10.31 1.51 1.80
N ILE A 363 -11.01 0.61 2.49
CA ILE A 363 -12.43 0.29 2.24
C ILE A 363 -13.32 1.53 2.42
N ALA A 364 -13.12 2.29 3.51
CA ALA A 364 -13.88 3.49 3.81
C ALA A 364 -13.71 4.56 2.71
N VAL A 365 -12.47 4.79 2.29
CA VAL A 365 -12.14 5.74 1.21
C VAL A 365 -12.70 5.26 -0.13
N LEU A 366 -12.60 3.98 -0.44
CA LEU A 366 -13.14 3.40 -1.67
C LEU A 366 -14.68 3.53 -1.71
N GLY A 367 -15.35 3.33 -0.57
CA GLY A 367 -16.79 3.57 -0.39
C GLY A 367 -17.20 5.01 -0.65
N ARG A 368 -16.41 5.97 -0.14
CA ARG A 368 -16.63 7.41 -0.39
C ARG A 368 -16.38 7.79 -1.86
N GLU A 369 -15.39 7.21 -2.53
CA GLU A 369 -15.00 7.59 -3.90
C GLU A 369 -15.84 6.92 -5.01
N LEU A 370 -16.13 5.62 -4.90
CA LEU A 370 -16.75 4.82 -5.97
C LEU A 370 -18.19 4.39 -5.64
N GLY A 371 -18.57 4.49 -4.36
CA GLY A 371 -19.83 4.00 -3.80
C GLY A 371 -19.73 2.56 -3.26
N TRP A 372 -20.51 2.27 -2.22
CA TRP A 372 -20.44 1.00 -1.47
C TRP A 372 -20.66 -0.26 -2.31
N ARG A 373 -21.44 -0.19 -3.41
CA ARG A 373 -21.64 -1.33 -4.32
C ARG A 373 -20.33 -1.71 -5.04
N ALA A 374 -19.61 -0.72 -5.55
CA ALA A 374 -18.31 -0.94 -6.18
C ALA A 374 -17.28 -1.41 -5.15
N THR A 375 -17.33 -0.87 -3.92
CA THR A 375 -16.46 -1.29 -2.82
C THR A 375 -16.67 -2.74 -2.41
N ALA A 376 -17.92 -3.18 -2.30
CA ALA A 376 -18.23 -4.58 -2.02
C ALA A 376 -17.73 -5.48 -3.15
N ALA A 377 -17.92 -5.09 -4.42
CA ALA A 377 -17.43 -5.85 -5.56
C ALA A 377 -15.89 -5.95 -5.60
N ILE A 378 -15.17 -4.84 -5.37
CA ILE A 378 -13.70 -4.81 -5.35
C ILE A 378 -13.16 -5.62 -4.17
N SER A 379 -13.72 -5.41 -2.97
CA SER A 379 -13.27 -6.13 -1.76
C SER A 379 -13.60 -7.61 -1.85
N GLY A 380 -14.79 -7.99 -2.31
CA GLY A 380 -15.16 -9.39 -2.55
C GLY A 380 -14.31 -10.04 -3.63
N GLY A 381 -14.06 -9.35 -4.75
CA GLY A 381 -13.21 -9.84 -5.84
C GLY A 381 -11.76 -10.09 -5.39
N THR A 382 -11.21 -9.22 -4.54
CA THR A 382 -9.87 -9.40 -3.96
C THR A 382 -9.81 -10.57 -2.99
N VAL A 383 -10.85 -10.84 -2.18
CA VAL A 383 -10.95 -12.06 -1.35
C VAL A 383 -10.92 -13.31 -2.21
N VAL A 384 -11.81 -13.38 -3.21
CA VAL A 384 -11.93 -14.56 -4.08
C VAL A 384 -10.61 -14.81 -4.81
N THR A 385 -10.00 -13.76 -5.35
CA THR A 385 -8.70 -13.85 -6.02
C THR A 385 -7.61 -14.31 -5.05
N ALA A 386 -7.59 -13.80 -3.82
CA ALA A 386 -6.59 -14.19 -2.81
C ALA A 386 -6.71 -15.67 -2.42
N ILE A 387 -7.94 -16.18 -2.21
CA ILE A 387 -8.17 -17.58 -1.85
C ILE A 387 -7.82 -18.51 -3.02
N LEU A 388 -8.21 -18.15 -4.24
CA LEU A 388 -7.91 -18.95 -5.43
C LEU A 388 -6.40 -19.01 -5.69
N VAL A 389 -5.74 -17.85 -5.79
CA VAL A 389 -4.29 -17.78 -6.05
C VAL A 389 -3.51 -18.39 -4.89
N GLY A 390 -3.92 -18.12 -3.65
CA GLY A 390 -3.31 -18.67 -2.44
C GLY A 390 -3.34 -20.20 -2.40
N GLY A 391 -4.50 -20.82 -2.64
CA GLY A 391 -4.59 -22.29 -2.64
C GLY A 391 -3.90 -22.95 -3.84
N VAL A 392 -3.80 -22.26 -4.98
CA VAL A 392 -2.95 -22.73 -6.10
C VAL A 392 -1.48 -22.72 -5.68
N VAL A 393 -1.01 -21.62 -5.08
CA VAL A 393 0.38 -21.49 -4.60
C VAL A 393 0.69 -22.51 -3.50
N ALA A 394 -0.22 -22.73 -2.56
CA ALA A 394 -0.04 -23.68 -1.46
C ALA A 394 0.16 -25.12 -1.93
N ARG A 395 -0.46 -25.50 -3.06
CA ARG A 395 -0.35 -26.86 -3.64
C ARG A 395 0.80 -27.03 -4.61
N LEU A 396 1.29 -25.93 -5.19
CA LEU A 396 2.42 -25.95 -6.13
C LEU A 396 3.76 -25.86 -5.41
N LEU A 397 3.80 -25.29 -4.20
CA LEU A 397 5.00 -25.24 -3.38
C LEU A 397 5.18 -26.59 -2.66
N PRO A 398 6.42 -27.11 -2.63
CA PRO A 398 6.75 -28.38 -1.98
C PRO A 398 6.72 -28.32 -0.45
#